data_AF-A0A957VVS7-F1
#
_entry.id   AF-A0A957VVS7-F1
#
_cell.length_a   1.000
_cell.length_b   1.000
_cell.length_c   1.000
_cell.angle_alpha   90.00
_cell.angle_beta   90.00
_cell.angle_gamma   90.00
#
_symmetry.space_group_name_H-M   'P 1'
#
loop_
_entity.id
_entity.type
_entity.pdbx_description
1 polymer ?
#
loop_
_entity_poly.entity_id
_entity_poly.type
_entity_poly.pdbx_seq_one_letter_code
_entity_poly.pdbx_strand_id
1 'polypeptide(L)'
;MNAKEILTRFDEAETIIIEFATKLTVWLAPITAGVLIVLALTSPPLNYPLSVAILIATVVELSGLAFTATALRFFFAWYGAAPPVVSFAITAICTVVYLVTALLAVLVAKIAPQFGGVMPALLVTLSVSSAVVASVRSSTQRNELTTHSQRRERHKAATPARKPPAAQSADERQSNLDQANEARQPTRSDYNHAAQLKAAGLTWDEVGVAIGRSGSTAKRWASMAEPVEINLNGKG
;
A
#
# COMPACT_ATOMS: atom_id res chain seq x y z
N MET A 1 -36.60 10.19 -6.96
CA MET A 1 -35.16 10.38 -7.22
C MET A 1 -34.95 11.86 -7.52
N ASN A 2 -34.09 12.53 -6.76
CA ASN A 2 -33.91 13.99 -6.85
C ASN A 2 -32.83 14.33 -7.89
N ALA A 3 -32.86 15.51 -8.52
CA ALA A 3 -31.88 15.87 -9.57
C ALA A 3 -30.42 15.78 -9.10
N LYS A 4 -30.17 16.12 -7.83
CA LYS A 4 -28.87 15.99 -7.18
C LYS A 4 -28.39 14.52 -7.04
N GLU A 5 -29.33 13.60 -6.87
CA GLU A 5 -29.06 12.16 -6.78
C GLU A 5 -28.71 11.55 -8.15
N ILE A 6 -29.28 12.10 -9.23
CA ILE A 6 -28.93 11.70 -10.61
C ILE A 6 -27.52 12.16 -10.96
N LEU A 7 -27.17 13.41 -10.65
CA LEU A 7 -25.84 13.97 -10.91
C LEU A 7 -24.74 13.21 -10.15
N THR A 8 -24.95 12.95 -8.86
CA THR A 8 -23.98 12.18 -8.04
C THR A 8 -23.74 10.77 -8.58
N ARG A 9 -24.78 10.06 -9.03
CA ARG A 9 -24.60 8.75 -9.67
C ARG A 9 -23.89 8.81 -11.02
N PHE A 10 -24.08 9.91 -11.77
CA PHE A 10 -23.36 10.13 -13.01
C PHE A 10 -21.88 10.39 -12.74
N ASP A 11 -21.55 11.23 -11.76
CA ASP A 11 -20.17 11.50 -11.32
C ASP A 11 -19.47 10.23 -10.82
N GLU A 12 -20.19 9.37 -10.07
CA GLU A 12 -19.69 8.06 -9.65
C GLU A 12 -19.41 7.15 -10.86
N ALA A 13 -20.32 7.08 -11.82
CA ALA A 13 -20.13 6.28 -13.04
C ALA A 13 -18.96 6.80 -13.90
N GLU A 14 -18.84 8.12 -14.05
CA GLU A 14 -17.73 8.77 -14.75
C GLU A 14 -16.40 8.42 -14.09
N THR A 15 -16.32 8.53 -12.75
CA THR A 15 -15.12 8.17 -12.00
C THR A 15 -14.72 6.71 -12.22
N ILE A 16 -15.69 5.78 -12.18
CA ILE A 16 -15.44 4.35 -12.44
C ILE A 16 -14.91 4.14 -13.86
N ILE A 17 -15.50 4.80 -14.86
CA ILE A 17 -15.08 4.68 -16.26
C ILE A 17 -13.66 5.23 -16.44
N ILE A 18 -13.34 6.39 -15.86
CA ILE A 18 -12.01 6.98 -15.92
C ILE A 18 -10.98 6.09 -15.22
N GLU A 19 -11.31 5.55 -14.04
CA GLU A 19 -10.43 4.59 -13.36
C GLU A 19 -10.21 3.30 -14.16
N PHE A 20 -11.25 2.79 -14.79
CA PHE A 20 -11.14 1.61 -15.63
C PHE A 20 -10.27 1.89 -16.86
N ALA A 21 -10.53 3.01 -17.55
CA ALA A 21 -9.78 3.42 -18.72
C ALA A 21 -8.31 3.66 -18.40
N THR A 22 -7.99 4.33 -17.29
CA THR A 22 -6.60 4.56 -16.87
C THR A 22 -5.86 3.28 -16.54
N LYS A 23 -6.50 2.33 -15.84
CA LYS A 23 -5.93 0.99 -15.58
C LYS A 23 -5.73 0.20 -16.88
N LEU A 24 -6.70 0.23 -17.79
CA LEU A 24 -6.65 -0.49 -19.06
C LEU A 24 -5.61 0.10 -20.02
N THR A 25 -5.48 1.42 -20.07
CA THR A 25 -4.56 2.13 -20.97
C THR A 25 -3.11 1.71 -20.73
N VAL A 26 -2.72 1.45 -19.49
CA VAL A 26 -1.36 0.96 -19.17
C VAL A 26 -1.07 -0.41 -19.79
N TRP A 27 -2.09 -1.27 -19.93
CA TRP A 27 -1.97 -2.58 -20.56
C TRP A 27 -2.05 -2.52 -22.09
N LEU A 28 -2.75 -1.53 -22.64
CA LEU A 28 -2.91 -1.35 -24.08
C LEU A 28 -1.80 -0.50 -24.72
N ALA A 29 -1.20 0.42 -23.97
CA ALA A 29 -0.12 1.28 -24.46
C ALA A 29 1.04 0.52 -25.15
N PRO A 30 1.50 -0.63 -24.63
CA PRO A 30 2.56 -1.40 -25.28
C PRO A 30 2.16 -2.02 -26.63
N ILE A 31 0.85 -2.18 -26.90
CA ILE A 31 0.39 -2.81 -28.15
C ILE A 31 0.74 -1.94 -29.36
N THR A 32 0.59 -0.61 -29.25
CA THR A 32 0.82 0.30 -30.37
C THR A 32 2.30 0.31 -30.77
N ALA A 33 3.21 0.32 -29.79
CA ALA A 33 4.65 0.22 -30.02
C ALA A 33 5.05 -1.20 -30.51
N GLY A 34 4.46 -2.25 -29.95
CA GLY A 34 4.70 -3.63 -30.37
C GLY A 34 4.39 -3.88 -31.85
N VAL A 35 3.31 -3.30 -32.38
CA VAL A 35 2.97 -3.37 -33.81
C VAL A 35 4.07 -2.77 -34.67
N LEU A 36 4.65 -1.62 -34.27
CA LEU A 36 5.74 -1.00 -35.01
C LEU A 36 7.00 -1.87 -35.02
N ILE A 37 7.31 -2.52 -33.89
CA ILE A 37 8.43 -3.46 -33.78
C ILE A 37 8.21 -4.67 -34.70
N VAL A 38 7.01 -5.27 -34.69
CA VAL A 38 6.68 -6.39 -35.57
C VAL A 38 6.88 -5.99 -37.03
N LEU A 39 6.30 -4.86 -37.44
CA LEU A 39 6.44 -4.34 -38.81
C LEU A 39 7.89 -4.05 -39.17
N ALA A 40 8.74 -3.67 -38.23
CA ALA A 40 10.15 -3.41 -38.47
C ALA A 40 10.95 -4.72 -38.64
N LEU A 41 10.64 -5.74 -37.85
CA LEU A 41 11.32 -7.04 -37.86
C LEU A 41 10.93 -7.92 -39.05
N THR A 42 9.67 -7.84 -39.50
CA THR A 42 9.17 -8.62 -40.66
C THR A 42 9.49 -7.97 -42.00
N SER A 43 9.89 -6.69 -42.00
CA SER A 43 10.28 -5.99 -43.22
C SER A 43 11.76 -6.24 -43.55
N PRO A 44 12.16 -6.08 -44.82
CA PRO A 44 13.57 -6.04 -45.18
C PRO A 44 14.32 -4.98 -44.38
N PRO A 45 15.58 -5.27 -43.96
CA PRO A 45 16.42 -6.39 -44.37
C PRO A 45 16.32 -7.62 -43.45
N LEU A 46 15.68 -7.49 -42.28
CA LEU A 46 15.73 -8.50 -41.23
C LEU A 46 14.86 -9.73 -41.57
N ASN A 47 13.68 -9.52 -42.17
CA ASN A 47 12.79 -10.57 -42.67
C ASN A 47 12.56 -11.73 -41.66
N TYR A 48 12.41 -11.42 -40.37
CA TYR A 48 12.11 -12.46 -39.38
C TYR A 48 10.73 -13.07 -39.64
N PRO A 49 10.54 -14.38 -39.36
CA PRO A 49 9.21 -14.98 -39.37
C PRO A 49 8.27 -14.22 -38.43
N LEU A 50 7.01 -14.02 -38.85
CA LEU A 50 6.01 -13.26 -38.10
C LEU A 50 5.88 -13.74 -36.64
N SER A 51 5.91 -15.04 -36.41
CA SER A 51 5.85 -15.64 -35.07
C SER A 51 7.02 -15.19 -34.17
N VAL A 52 8.23 -15.12 -34.71
CA VAL A 52 9.43 -14.67 -33.99
C VAL A 52 9.35 -13.16 -33.74
N ALA A 53 8.90 -12.38 -34.72
CA ALA A 53 8.74 -10.94 -34.59
C ALA A 53 7.73 -10.57 -33.49
N ILE A 54 6.59 -11.27 -33.42
CA ILE A 54 5.58 -11.10 -32.36
C ILE A 54 6.17 -11.44 -30.99
N LEU A 55 6.93 -12.53 -30.88
CA LEU A 55 7.57 -12.92 -29.63
C LEU A 55 8.57 -11.86 -29.17
N ILE A 56 9.44 -11.38 -30.06
CA ILE A 56 10.42 -10.32 -29.75
C ILE A 56 9.70 -9.05 -29.32
N ALA A 57 8.68 -8.60 -30.07
CA ALA A 57 7.90 -7.42 -29.71
C ALA A 57 7.26 -7.57 -28.33
N THR A 58 6.66 -8.72 -28.04
CA THR A 58 6.05 -9.01 -26.73
C THR A 58 7.08 -8.93 -25.60
N VAL A 59 8.26 -9.53 -25.79
CA VAL A 59 9.33 -9.50 -24.77
C VAL A 59 9.82 -8.08 -24.54
N VAL A 60 10.06 -7.30 -25.61
CA VAL A 60 10.48 -5.90 -25.50
C VAL A 60 9.44 -5.10 -24.73
N GLU A 61 8.17 -5.14 -25.14
CA GLU A 61 7.09 -4.37 -24.50
C GLU A 61 6.87 -4.75 -23.03
N LEU A 62 6.85 -6.05 -22.70
CA LEU A 62 6.73 -6.50 -21.31
C LEU A 62 7.94 -6.09 -20.46
N SER A 63 9.13 -6.06 -21.07
CA SER A 63 10.33 -5.55 -20.40
C SER A 63 10.14 -4.07 -20.11
N GLY A 64 9.75 -3.25 -21.08
CA GLY A 64 9.49 -1.82 -20.90
C GLY A 64 8.48 -1.53 -19.78
N LEU A 65 7.41 -2.32 -19.69
CA LEU A 65 6.43 -2.22 -18.61
C LEU A 65 7.05 -2.60 -17.24
N ALA A 66 7.88 -3.64 -17.19
CA ALA A 66 8.60 -4.02 -15.97
C ALA A 66 9.59 -2.95 -15.52
N PHE A 67 10.33 -2.33 -16.45
CA PHE A 67 11.27 -1.23 -16.18
C PHE A 67 10.55 -0.02 -15.59
N THR A 68 9.52 0.46 -16.28
CA THR A 68 8.75 1.64 -15.86
C THR A 68 8.08 1.41 -14.51
N ALA A 69 7.42 0.26 -14.31
CA ALA A 69 6.82 -0.08 -13.03
C ALA A 69 7.85 -0.15 -11.88
N THR A 70 9.03 -0.70 -12.14
CA THR A 70 10.09 -0.81 -11.13
C THR A 70 10.70 0.57 -10.83
N ALA A 71 10.91 1.40 -11.85
CA ALA A 71 11.41 2.77 -11.69
C ALA A 71 10.43 3.64 -10.88
N LEU A 72 9.13 3.60 -11.22
CA LEU A 72 8.07 4.30 -10.49
C LEU A 72 7.99 3.84 -9.04
N ARG A 73 8.06 2.53 -8.78
CA ARG A 73 8.07 1.98 -7.42
C ARG A 73 9.20 2.55 -6.58
N PHE A 74 10.43 2.57 -7.11
CA PHE A 74 11.56 3.11 -6.38
C PHE A 74 11.50 4.64 -6.27
N PHE A 75 10.97 5.33 -7.28
CA PHE A 75 10.74 6.77 -7.23
C PHE A 75 9.79 7.15 -6.09
N PHE A 76 8.65 6.46 -5.94
CA PHE A 76 7.73 6.74 -4.82
C PHE A 76 8.30 6.32 -3.47
N ALA A 77 9.06 5.21 -3.41
CA ALA A 77 9.74 4.82 -2.19
C ALA A 77 10.73 5.90 -1.72
N TRP A 78 11.46 6.55 -2.65
CA TRP A 78 12.40 7.63 -2.34
C TRP A 78 11.77 8.77 -1.52
N TYR A 79 10.52 9.12 -1.81
CA TYR A 79 9.82 10.20 -1.10
C TYR A 79 9.20 9.78 0.26
N GLY A 80 8.93 8.49 0.47
CA GLY A 80 8.17 8.02 1.63
C GLY A 80 8.98 7.30 2.71
N ALA A 81 10.02 6.55 2.34
CA ALA A 81 10.92 5.85 3.25
C ALA A 81 12.12 5.35 2.45
N ALA A 82 13.32 5.83 2.79
CA ALA A 82 14.57 5.61 2.04
C ALA A 82 14.71 4.17 1.49
N PRO A 83 14.39 3.92 0.21
CA PRO A 83 14.87 2.72 -0.44
C PRO A 83 16.40 2.84 -0.53
N PRO A 84 17.13 1.73 -0.65
CA PRO A 84 18.56 1.81 -0.90
C PRO A 84 18.77 2.61 -2.20
N VAL A 85 19.37 3.80 -2.08
CA VAL A 85 19.65 4.76 -3.18
C VAL A 85 20.23 4.05 -4.41
N VAL A 86 21.05 3.04 -4.16
CA VAL A 86 21.69 2.17 -5.15
C VAL A 86 20.68 1.44 -6.04
N SER A 87 19.59 0.90 -5.49
CA SER A 87 18.58 0.16 -6.28
C SER A 87 17.79 1.09 -7.20
N PHE A 88 17.48 2.31 -6.74
CA PHE A 88 16.87 3.33 -7.58
C PHE A 88 17.80 3.76 -8.71
N ALA A 89 19.07 4.09 -8.39
CA ALA A 89 20.05 4.51 -9.40
C ALA A 89 20.29 3.44 -10.47
N ILE A 90 20.49 2.17 -10.07
CA ILE A 90 20.64 1.06 -11.02
C ILE A 90 19.41 0.92 -11.90
N THR A 91 18.21 0.95 -11.32
CA THR A 91 16.96 0.82 -12.09
C THR A 91 16.80 1.99 -13.06
N ALA A 92 17.04 3.23 -12.62
CA ALA A 92 16.94 4.42 -13.46
C ALA A 92 17.93 4.37 -14.64
N ILE A 93 19.19 4.02 -14.39
CA ILE A 93 20.20 3.85 -15.44
C ILE A 93 19.76 2.76 -16.42
N CYS A 94 19.33 1.60 -15.92
CA CYS A 94 18.91 0.51 -16.80
C CYS A 94 17.65 0.87 -17.60
N THR A 95 16.73 1.67 -17.04
CA THR A 95 15.56 2.21 -17.79
C THR A 95 16.00 3.14 -18.91
N VAL A 96 16.95 4.04 -18.66
CA VAL A 96 17.50 4.93 -19.70
C VAL A 96 18.20 4.12 -20.79
N VAL A 97 19.05 3.17 -20.40
CA VAL A 97 19.73 2.26 -21.35
C VAL A 97 18.72 1.47 -22.17
N TYR A 98 17.67 0.94 -21.54
CA TYR A 98 16.57 0.24 -22.21
C TYR A 98 15.89 1.15 -23.25
N LEU A 99 15.47 2.36 -22.86
CA LEU A 99 14.79 3.30 -23.76
C LEU A 99 15.65 3.67 -24.96
N VAL A 100 16.92 4.02 -24.73
CA VAL A 100 17.87 4.37 -25.79
C VAL A 100 18.08 3.17 -26.72
N THR A 101 18.28 1.98 -26.17
CA THR A 101 18.53 0.76 -26.97
C THR A 101 17.31 0.36 -27.78
N ALA A 102 16.10 0.44 -27.21
CA ALA A 102 14.85 0.14 -27.90
C ALA A 102 14.59 1.14 -29.04
N LEU A 103 14.81 2.45 -28.80
CA LEU A 103 14.72 3.48 -29.83
C LEU A 103 15.74 3.26 -30.96
N LEU A 104 16.98 2.94 -30.62
CA LEU A 104 18.01 2.60 -31.60
C LEU A 104 17.64 1.37 -32.42
N ALA A 105 17.04 0.35 -31.80
CA ALA A 105 16.58 -0.85 -32.51
C ALA A 105 15.50 -0.51 -33.54
N VAL A 106 14.52 0.33 -33.17
CA VAL A 106 13.49 0.82 -34.10
C VAL A 106 14.11 1.68 -35.20
N LEU A 107 15.02 2.60 -34.85
CA LEU A 107 15.72 3.48 -35.80
C LEU A 107 16.52 2.67 -36.83
N VAL A 108 17.30 1.69 -36.39
CA VAL A 108 18.07 0.80 -37.27
C VAL A 108 17.13 0.00 -38.19
N ALA A 109 16.04 -0.53 -37.64
CA ALA A 109 15.13 -1.36 -38.41
C ALA A 109 14.29 -0.56 -39.43
N LYS A 110 13.98 0.72 -39.18
CA LYS A 110 13.13 1.54 -40.07
C LYS A 110 13.86 2.56 -40.93
N ILE A 111 14.87 3.23 -40.38
CA ILE A 111 15.48 4.41 -41.02
C ILE A 111 16.85 4.07 -41.60
N ALA A 112 17.62 3.20 -40.94
CA ALA A 112 18.99 2.90 -41.34
C ALA A 112 19.24 1.36 -41.43
N PRO A 113 18.52 0.65 -42.31
CA PRO A 113 18.57 -0.81 -42.42
C PRO A 113 19.97 -1.36 -42.75
N GLN A 114 20.85 -0.54 -43.33
CA GLN A 114 22.25 -0.88 -43.56
C GLN A 114 23.01 -1.25 -42.28
N PHE A 115 22.54 -0.83 -41.10
CA PHE A 115 23.08 -1.22 -39.80
C PHE A 115 22.38 -2.45 -39.20
N GLY A 116 21.63 -3.23 -39.99
CA GLY A 116 20.93 -4.43 -39.51
C GLY A 116 21.84 -5.44 -38.78
N GLY A 117 23.15 -5.46 -39.09
CA GLY A 117 24.13 -6.26 -38.37
C GLY A 117 24.34 -5.88 -36.89
N VAL A 118 23.93 -4.67 -36.49
CA VAL A 118 24.00 -4.19 -35.08
C VAL A 118 22.77 -4.66 -34.28
N MET A 119 21.68 -5.07 -34.96
CA MET A 119 20.42 -5.43 -34.31
C MET A 119 20.55 -6.55 -33.25
N PRO A 120 21.32 -7.64 -33.47
CA PRO A 120 21.56 -8.64 -32.43
C PRO A 120 22.23 -8.07 -31.18
N ALA A 121 23.17 -7.14 -31.32
CA ALA A 121 23.84 -6.50 -30.17
C ALA A 121 22.89 -5.61 -29.36
N LEU A 122 21.95 -4.95 -30.02
CA LEU A 122 20.89 -4.18 -29.35
C LEU A 122 19.95 -5.12 -28.57
N LEU A 123 19.56 -6.24 -29.15
CA LEU A 123 18.74 -7.26 -28.47
C LEU A 123 19.44 -7.86 -27.25
N VAL A 124 20.75 -8.12 -27.33
CA VAL A 124 21.55 -8.58 -26.18
C VAL A 124 21.59 -7.51 -25.08
N THR A 125 21.78 -6.25 -25.44
CA THR A 125 21.77 -5.13 -24.47
C THR A 125 20.41 -5.02 -23.76
N LEU A 126 19.30 -5.18 -24.49
CA LEU A 126 17.96 -5.24 -23.90
C LEU A 126 17.79 -6.44 -22.97
N SER A 127 18.33 -7.61 -23.33
CA SER A 127 18.27 -8.81 -22.49
C SER A 127 19.05 -8.64 -21.18
N VAL A 128 20.29 -8.13 -21.26
CA VAL A 128 21.15 -7.91 -20.09
C VAL A 128 20.52 -6.90 -19.13
N SER A 129 20.06 -5.76 -19.66
CA SER A 129 19.40 -4.75 -18.83
C SER A 129 18.14 -5.31 -18.15
N SER A 130 17.34 -6.10 -18.86
CA SER A 130 16.14 -6.74 -18.31
C SER A 130 16.47 -7.72 -17.18
N ALA A 131 17.54 -8.52 -17.35
CA ALA A 131 18.01 -9.44 -16.31
C ALA A 131 18.47 -8.69 -15.05
N VAL A 132 19.17 -7.56 -15.21
CA VAL A 132 19.58 -6.71 -14.09
C VAL A 132 18.37 -6.20 -13.32
N VAL A 133 17.37 -5.64 -14.00
CA VAL A 133 16.15 -5.17 -13.33
C VAL A 133 15.36 -6.28 -12.67
N ALA A 134 15.25 -7.45 -13.30
CA ALA A 134 14.64 -8.63 -12.69
C ALA A 134 15.37 -9.05 -11.40
N SER A 135 16.71 -9.00 -11.38
CA SER A 135 17.52 -9.32 -10.21
C SER A 135 17.30 -8.33 -9.05
N VAL A 136 17.23 -7.02 -9.34
CA VAL A 136 16.96 -5.97 -8.36
C VAL A 136 15.57 -6.12 -7.77
N ARG A 137 14.59 -6.46 -8.62
CA ARG A 137 13.21 -6.72 -8.17
C ARG A 137 13.14 -7.97 -7.28
N SER A 138 13.80 -9.05 -7.68
CA SER A 138 13.86 -10.30 -6.89
C SER A 138 14.51 -10.08 -5.52
N SER A 139 15.62 -9.33 -5.44
CA SER A 139 16.28 -9.04 -4.16
C SER A 139 15.40 -8.18 -3.25
N THR A 140 14.77 -7.14 -3.80
CA THR A 140 13.87 -6.26 -3.04
C THR A 140 12.66 -7.03 -2.50
N GLN A 141 12.03 -7.86 -3.34
CA GLN A 141 10.88 -8.67 -2.93
C GLN A 141 11.24 -9.68 -1.83
N ARG A 142 12.41 -10.33 -1.93
CA ARG A 142 12.89 -11.24 -0.87
C ARG A 142 13.10 -10.51 0.45
N ASN A 143 13.71 -9.32 0.41
CA ASN A 143 13.96 -8.51 1.61
C ASN A 143 12.67 -8.04 2.29
N GLU A 144 11.63 -7.74 1.51
CA GLU A 144 10.32 -7.40 2.07
C GLU A 144 9.66 -8.60 2.75
N LEU A 145 9.70 -9.78 2.11
CA LEU A 145 9.15 -11.01 2.68
C LEU A 145 9.86 -11.43 3.97
N THR A 146 11.19 -11.29 4.04
CA THR A 146 11.96 -11.54 5.27
C THR A 146 11.61 -10.53 6.36
N THR A 147 11.44 -9.25 6.01
CA THR A 147 11.04 -8.22 6.98
C THR A 147 9.63 -8.46 7.52
N HIS A 148 8.68 -8.85 6.67
CA HIS A 148 7.32 -9.17 7.08
C HIS A 148 7.24 -10.44 7.92
N SER A 149 7.99 -11.48 7.59
CA SER A 149 8.08 -12.70 8.40
C SER A 149 8.71 -12.41 9.77
N GLN A 150 9.83 -11.67 9.81
CA GLN A 150 10.44 -11.24 11.07
C GLN A 150 9.50 -10.35 11.91
N ARG A 151 8.75 -9.43 11.30
CA ARG A 151 7.74 -8.64 12.03
C ARG A 151 6.61 -9.52 12.56
N ARG A 152 6.16 -10.51 11.79
CA ARG A 152 5.16 -11.50 12.26
C ARG A 152 5.69 -12.35 13.40
N GLU A 153 6.94 -12.78 13.34
CA GLU A 153 7.61 -13.52 14.41
C GLU A 153 7.79 -12.67 15.66
N ARG A 154 8.21 -11.41 15.52
CA ARG A 154 8.29 -10.45 16.64
C ARG A 154 6.91 -10.21 17.25
N HIS A 155 5.85 -10.08 16.46
CA HIS A 155 4.49 -9.96 17.00
C HIS A 155 4.02 -11.24 17.71
N LYS A 156 4.37 -12.42 17.18
CA LYS A 156 4.06 -13.71 17.81
C LYS A 156 4.87 -13.94 19.09
N ALA A 157 6.12 -13.48 19.15
CA ALA A 157 6.99 -13.58 20.32
C ALA A 157 6.68 -12.51 21.37
N ALA A 158 6.26 -11.32 20.96
CA ALA A 158 5.81 -10.23 21.84
C ALA A 158 4.38 -10.43 22.33
N THR A 159 3.63 -11.36 21.75
CA THR A 159 2.42 -11.91 22.38
C THR A 159 2.91 -12.98 23.36
N PRO A 160 3.02 -12.71 24.67
CA PRO A 160 3.33 -13.78 25.61
C PRO A 160 2.31 -14.89 25.36
N ALA A 161 2.81 -16.13 25.24
CA ALA A 161 1.96 -17.31 25.18
C ALA A 161 1.00 -17.23 26.36
N ARG A 162 -0.23 -16.79 26.09
CA ARG A 162 -1.31 -16.74 27.07
C ARG A 162 -1.61 -18.21 27.29
N LYS A 163 -0.90 -18.80 28.25
CA LYS A 163 -1.14 -20.14 28.78
C LYS A 163 -2.67 -20.21 28.89
N PRO A 164 -3.36 -21.14 28.20
CA PRO A 164 -4.80 -21.29 28.40
C PRO A 164 -4.99 -21.41 29.91
N PRO A 165 -5.78 -20.51 30.54
CA PRO A 165 -5.83 -20.47 31.99
C PRO A 165 -6.39 -21.81 32.43
N ALA A 166 -5.54 -22.63 33.03
CA ALA A 166 -5.97 -23.79 33.77
C ALA A 166 -6.93 -23.25 34.83
N ALA A 167 -8.22 -23.51 34.63
CA ALA A 167 -9.33 -23.29 35.55
C ALA A 167 -9.07 -22.25 36.66
N GLN A 168 -8.81 -20.99 36.30
CA GLN A 168 -8.86 -19.91 37.28
C GLN A 168 -10.33 -19.70 37.62
N SER A 169 -10.63 -19.83 38.91
CA SER A 169 -11.97 -19.59 39.45
C SER A 169 -12.45 -18.17 39.08
N ALA A 170 -13.76 -17.99 38.93
CA ALA A 170 -14.34 -16.68 38.58
C ALA A 170 -13.88 -15.58 39.56
N ASP A 171 -13.64 -15.94 40.82
CA ASP A 171 -13.17 -15.05 41.88
C ASP A 171 -11.72 -14.58 41.66
N GLU A 172 -10.82 -15.43 41.18
CA GLU A 172 -9.45 -15.02 40.82
C GLU A 172 -9.42 -14.11 39.59
N ARG A 173 -10.34 -14.30 38.64
CA ARG A 173 -10.47 -13.37 37.50
C ARG A 173 -10.99 -12.01 37.94
N GLN A 174 -11.97 -11.99 38.84
CA GLN A 174 -12.50 -10.75 39.40
C GLN A 174 -11.42 -10.00 40.19
N SER A 175 -10.69 -10.69 41.07
CA SER A 175 -9.60 -10.12 41.87
C SER A 175 -8.45 -9.54 41.02
N ASN A 176 -8.06 -10.22 39.94
CA ASN A 176 -7.04 -9.71 39.01
C ASN A 176 -7.52 -8.50 38.20
N LEU A 177 -8.80 -8.46 37.82
CA LEU A 177 -9.40 -7.29 37.17
C LEU A 177 -9.48 -6.10 38.13
N ASP A 178 -9.80 -6.36 39.40
CA ASP A 178 -9.85 -5.34 40.45
C ASP A 178 -8.46 -4.78 40.74
N GLN A 179 -7.42 -5.63 40.85
CA GLN A 179 -6.02 -5.19 40.99
C GLN A 179 -5.50 -4.40 39.76
N ALA A 180 -5.80 -4.88 38.55
CA ALA A 180 -5.38 -4.18 37.32
C ALA A 180 -6.09 -2.83 37.17
N ASN A 181 -7.35 -2.75 37.61
CA ASN A 181 -8.09 -1.51 37.65
C ASN A 181 -7.56 -0.59 38.76
N GLU A 182 -7.23 -1.07 39.96
CA GLU A 182 -6.60 -0.26 41.02
C GLU A 182 -5.25 0.35 40.61
N ALA A 183 -4.45 -0.37 39.80
CA ALA A 183 -3.19 0.14 39.28
C ALA A 183 -3.35 1.22 38.19
N ARG A 184 -4.53 1.35 37.58
CA ARG A 184 -4.80 2.37 36.58
C ARG A 184 -5.14 3.69 37.25
N GLN A 185 -4.26 4.68 37.12
CA GLN A 185 -4.56 6.05 37.57
C GLN A 185 -5.77 6.59 36.81
N PRO A 186 -6.81 7.06 37.50
CA PRO A 186 -8.01 7.58 36.85
C PRO A 186 -7.67 8.82 36.02
N THR A 187 -8.22 8.86 34.81
CA THR A 187 -8.07 9.99 33.89
C THR A 187 -9.18 11.00 34.11
N ARG A 188 -8.99 12.24 33.63
CA ARG A 188 -10.00 13.31 33.72
C ARG A 188 -11.32 12.94 33.06
N SER A 189 -11.27 12.12 32.01
CA SER A 189 -12.44 11.56 31.34
C SER A 189 -13.28 10.69 32.28
N ASP A 190 -12.63 9.92 33.17
CA ASP A 190 -13.31 9.00 34.07
C ASP A 190 -14.08 9.74 35.18
N TYR A 191 -13.54 10.87 35.67
CA TYR A 191 -14.24 11.74 36.61
C TYR A 191 -15.49 12.38 36.00
N ASN A 192 -15.35 12.92 34.78
CA ASN A 192 -16.44 13.58 34.07
C ASN A 192 -17.54 12.58 33.70
N HIS A 193 -17.18 11.36 33.33
CA HIS A 193 -18.15 10.31 33.02
C HIS A 193 -18.96 9.90 34.27
N ALA A 194 -18.32 9.75 35.42
CA ALA A 194 -19.02 9.49 36.68
C ALA A 194 -19.99 10.63 37.07
N ALA A 195 -19.58 11.89 36.87
CA ALA A 195 -20.42 13.05 37.12
C ALA A 195 -21.62 13.15 36.15
N GLN A 196 -21.42 12.84 34.86
CA GLN A 196 -22.49 12.84 33.85
C GLN A 196 -23.53 11.75 34.12
N LEU A 197 -23.10 10.53 34.45
CA LEU A 197 -24.01 9.45 34.82
C LEU A 197 -24.81 9.80 36.07
N LYS A 198 -24.18 10.49 37.03
CA LYS A 198 -24.91 10.98 38.19
C LYS A 198 -25.95 12.06 37.82
N ALA A 199 -25.58 13.00 36.96
CA ALA A 199 -26.48 14.04 36.46
C ALA A 199 -27.65 13.46 35.65
N ALA A 200 -27.45 12.31 35.01
CA ALA A 200 -28.50 11.54 34.33
C ALA A 200 -29.47 10.80 35.29
N GLY A 201 -29.29 10.94 36.60
CA GLY A 201 -30.23 10.44 37.61
C GLY A 201 -29.90 9.06 38.18
N LEU A 202 -28.78 8.44 37.78
CA LEU A 202 -28.39 7.12 38.31
C LEU A 202 -28.04 7.18 39.80
N THR A 203 -28.29 6.09 40.51
CA THR A 203 -27.81 5.90 41.89
C THR A 203 -26.30 5.67 41.90
N TRP A 204 -25.62 5.94 43.03
CA TRP A 204 -24.16 5.80 43.09
C TRP A 204 -23.69 4.36 42.85
N ASP A 205 -24.50 3.38 43.23
CA ASP A 205 -24.19 1.97 42.98
C ASP A 205 -24.28 1.62 41.49
N GLU A 206 -25.26 2.15 40.77
CA GLU A 206 -25.38 1.98 39.31
C GLU A 206 -24.27 2.73 38.55
N VAL A 207 -23.91 3.95 38.98
CA VAL A 207 -22.77 4.67 38.42
C VAL A 207 -21.48 3.89 38.65
N GLY A 208 -21.31 3.31 39.85
CA GLY A 208 -20.20 2.43 40.19
C GLY A 208 -20.11 1.26 39.21
N VAL A 209 -21.21 0.52 39.02
CA VAL A 209 -21.26 -0.59 38.06
C VAL A 209 -20.89 -0.14 36.64
N ALA A 210 -21.41 0.99 36.19
CA ALA A 210 -21.17 1.53 34.84
C ALA A 210 -19.69 1.91 34.58
N ILE A 211 -18.98 2.37 35.61
CA ILE A 211 -17.55 2.71 35.52
C ILE A 211 -16.63 1.57 36.02
N GLY A 212 -17.20 0.42 36.39
CA GLY A 212 -16.47 -0.73 36.92
C GLY A 212 -15.84 -0.50 38.29
N ARG A 213 -16.51 0.23 39.19
CA ARG A 213 -16.04 0.61 40.54
C ARG A 213 -17.14 0.52 41.59
N SER A 214 -16.77 0.67 42.87
CA SER A 214 -17.74 0.82 43.94
C SER A 214 -18.47 2.17 43.87
N GLY A 215 -19.70 2.23 44.40
CA GLY A 215 -20.47 3.47 44.42
C GLY A 215 -19.82 4.59 45.26
N SER A 216 -19.04 4.24 46.28
CA SER A 216 -18.27 5.21 47.07
C SER A 216 -17.10 5.80 46.25
N THR A 217 -16.44 4.99 45.44
CA THR A 217 -15.40 5.45 44.50
C THR A 217 -16.00 6.34 43.42
N ALA A 218 -17.15 5.97 42.85
CA ALA A 218 -17.87 6.78 41.87
C ALA A 218 -18.24 8.16 42.43
N LYS A 219 -18.73 8.22 43.68
CA LYS A 219 -19.02 9.47 44.37
C LYS A 219 -17.78 10.35 44.54
N ARG A 220 -16.65 9.75 44.94
CA ARG A 220 -15.36 10.47 45.08
C ARG A 220 -14.86 10.99 43.73
N TRP A 221 -14.98 10.19 42.67
CA TRP A 221 -14.57 10.59 41.32
C TRP A 221 -15.43 11.72 40.76
N ALA A 222 -16.75 11.65 40.95
CA ALA A 222 -17.65 12.73 40.55
C ALA A 222 -17.36 14.04 41.31
N SER A 223 -16.90 13.98 42.57
CA SER A 223 -16.49 15.18 43.32
C SER A 223 -15.17 15.80 42.84
N MET A 224 -14.39 15.06 42.05
CA MET A 224 -13.15 15.52 41.41
C MET A 224 -13.38 15.98 39.97
N ALA A 225 -14.61 15.84 39.45
CA ALA A 225 -14.96 16.40 38.16
C ALA A 225 -14.98 17.92 38.27
N GLU A 226 -14.40 18.60 37.28
CA GLU A 226 -14.57 20.04 37.18
C GLU A 226 -16.05 20.36 36.89
N PRO A 227 -16.57 21.49 37.39
CA PRO A 227 -17.91 21.92 37.05
C PRO A 227 -17.99 22.07 35.54
N VAL A 228 -18.76 21.20 34.90
CA VAL A 228 -19.17 21.41 33.52
C VAL A 228 -20.07 22.63 33.56
N GLU A 229 -19.54 23.79 33.15
CA GLU A 229 -20.39 24.92 32.77
C GLU A 229 -21.24 24.43 31.59
N ILE A 230 -22.45 23.98 31.90
CA ILE A 230 -23.46 23.72 30.89
C ILE A 230 -23.80 25.10 30.34
N ASN A 231 -23.11 25.48 29.27
CA ASN A 231 -23.45 26.67 28.52
C ASN A 231 -24.81 26.40 27.86
N LEU A 232 -25.88 26.79 28.54
CA LEU A 232 -27.26 26.69 28.06
C LEU A 232 -27.54 27.63 26.87
N ASN A 233 -26.56 28.43 26.44
CA ASN A 233 -26.65 29.18 25.20
C ASN A 233 -26.12 28.32 24.04
N GLY A 234 -26.99 27.45 23.54
CA GLY A 234 -26.85 26.90 22.20
C GLY A 234 -26.88 28.01 21.16
N LYS A 235 -25.70 28.40 20.65
CA LYS A 235 -25.52 29.03 19.34
C LYS A 235 -24.19 28.59 18.73
N GLY A 236 -24.28 27.91 17.59
CA GLY A 236 -23.21 27.74 16.59
C GLY A 236 -22.47 26.44 16.68
#